data_AF-A0A6J2JTR0-F1
#
_entry.id   AF-A0A6J2JTR0-F1
#
_cell.length_a   1.000
_cell.length_b   1.000
_cell.length_c   1.000
_cell.angle_alpha   90.00
_cell.angle_beta   90.00
_cell.angle_gamma   90.00
#
_symmetry.space_group_name_H-M   'P 1'
#
loop_
_entity.id
_entity.type
_entity.pdbx_description
1 polymer ?
#
loop_
_entity_poly.entity_id
_entity_poly.type
_entity_poly.pdbx_seq_one_letter_code
_entity_poly.pdbx_strand_id
1 'polypeptide(L)'
;MKLVLVTVLIVVSVQAVPSFPIGDELFDAASSGDWEKVHELINSKLNENDSWKPVSAGSVKSLKPIPGGHVYGESEYTFHSSSDINGQKTDKSGGHKIINDDGKVYEFDFNPKIKGY
;
A
#
# COMPACT_ATOMS: atom_id res chain seq x y z
N MET A 1 -48.57 -11.66 40.30
CA MET A 1 -47.83 -11.88 39.04
C MET A 1 -46.75 -10.81 38.98
N LYS A 2 -45.48 -11.15 39.23
CA LYS A 2 -44.37 -10.18 39.29
C LYS A 2 -43.65 -10.17 37.94
N LEU A 3 -43.73 -9.05 37.23
CA LEU A 3 -43.00 -8.80 35.99
C LEU A 3 -41.56 -8.45 36.33
N VAL A 4 -40.62 -9.32 35.97
CA VAL A 4 -39.18 -9.05 36.06
C VAL A 4 -38.76 -8.45 34.73
N LEU A 5 -38.43 -7.16 34.74
CA LEU A 5 -37.88 -6.45 33.60
C LEU A 5 -36.37 -6.74 33.55
N VAL A 6 -35.94 -7.59 32.62
CA VAL A 6 -34.51 -7.86 32.38
C VAL A 6 -34.02 -6.86 31.34
N THR A 7 -33.32 -5.82 31.79
CA THR A 7 -32.69 -4.83 30.92
C THR A 7 -31.36 -5.40 30.41
N VAL A 8 -31.35 -5.93 29.19
CA VAL A 8 -30.12 -6.36 28.52
C VAL A 8 -29.40 -5.11 28.01
N LEU A 9 -28.32 -4.73 28.69
CA LEU A 9 -27.42 -3.67 28.27
C LEU A 9 -26.52 -4.22 27.14
N ILE A 10 -26.88 -3.95 25.88
CA ILE A 10 -26.03 -4.29 24.72
C ILE A 10 -24.91 -3.25 24.67
N VAL A 11 -23.72 -3.61 25.16
CA VAL A 11 -22.51 -2.81 25.00
C VAL A 11 -22.00 -3.04 23.57
N VAL A 12 -22.27 -2.10 22.67
CA VAL A 12 -21.64 -2.06 21.35
C VAL A 12 -20.25 -1.46 21.52
N SER A 13 -19.23 -2.30 21.59
CA SER A 13 -17.83 -1.87 21.49
C SER A 13 -17.54 -1.46 20.05
N VAL A 14 -17.64 -0.16 19.75
CA VAL A 14 -17.12 0.39 18.49
C VAL A 14 -15.59 0.34 18.60
N GLN A 15 -14.99 -0.69 18.01
CA GLN A 15 -13.53 -0.78 17.90
C GLN A 15 -13.10 0.30 16.90
N ALA A 16 -12.55 1.41 17.41
CA ALA A 16 -11.96 2.44 16.58
C ALA A 16 -10.71 1.85 15.91
N VAL A 17 -10.84 1.44 14.65
CA VAL A 17 -9.68 1.12 13.81
C VAL A 17 -8.92 2.43 13.63
N PRO A 18 -7.59 2.48 13.87
CA PRO A 18 -6.81 3.66 13.52
C PRO A 18 -6.97 3.88 12.02
N SER A 19 -7.67 4.96 11.64
CA SER A 19 -7.76 5.39 10.25
C SER A 19 -6.38 5.91 9.87
N PHE A 20 -5.56 5.05 9.25
CA PHE A 20 -4.42 5.56 8.50
C PHE A 20 -4.97 6.53 7.45
N PRO A 21 -4.32 7.69 7.21
CA PRO A 21 -4.81 8.67 6.23
C PRO A 21 -4.81 8.14 4.79
N ILE A 22 -4.30 6.92 4.61
CA ILE A 22 -4.33 6.15 3.39
C ILE A 22 -5.31 4.99 3.62
N GLY A 23 -6.54 5.13 3.11
CA GLY A 23 -7.63 4.18 3.33
C GLY A 23 -7.50 2.89 2.51
N ASP A 24 -8.52 2.03 2.62
CA ASP A 24 -8.62 0.74 1.91
C ASP A 24 -8.41 0.85 0.39
N GLU A 25 -8.71 2.01 -0.19
CA GLU A 25 -8.52 2.32 -1.60
C GLU A 25 -7.07 2.11 -2.09
N LEU A 26 -6.06 2.41 -1.27
CA LEU A 26 -4.65 2.16 -1.64
C LEU A 26 -4.40 0.66 -1.75
N PHE A 27 -4.86 -0.10 -0.77
CA PHE A 27 -4.64 -1.54 -0.71
C PHE A 27 -5.44 -2.26 -1.79
N ASP A 28 -6.64 -1.77 -2.12
CA ASP A 28 -7.45 -2.26 -3.21
C ASP A 28 -6.77 -2.04 -4.55
N ALA A 29 -6.34 -0.80 -4.84
CA ALA A 29 -5.61 -0.46 -6.07
C ALA A 29 -4.32 -1.27 -6.20
N ALA A 30 -3.56 -1.39 -5.13
CA ALA A 30 -2.32 -2.16 -5.15
C ALA A 30 -2.58 -3.67 -5.31
N SER A 31 -3.69 -4.20 -4.76
CA SER A 31 -4.08 -5.61 -4.93
C SER A 31 -4.64 -5.92 -6.32
N SER A 32 -5.20 -4.93 -7.02
CA SER A 32 -5.69 -5.06 -8.39
C SER A 32 -4.63 -4.79 -9.45
N GLY A 33 -3.41 -4.40 -9.06
CA GLY A 33 -2.33 -4.02 -9.97
C GLY A 33 -2.46 -2.60 -10.55
N ASP A 34 -3.33 -1.77 -9.99
CA ASP A 34 -3.52 -0.37 -10.41
C ASP A 34 -2.48 0.54 -9.75
N TRP A 35 -1.23 0.43 -10.23
CA TRP A 35 -0.09 1.15 -9.66
C TRP A 35 -0.10 2.65 -9.99
N GLU A 36 -0.78 3.06 -11.06
CA GLU A 36 -1.04 4.47 -11.33
C GLU A 36 -1.91 5.07 -10.21
N LYS A 37 -2.98 4.37 -9.82
CA LYS A 37 -3.84 4.80 -8.73
C LYS A 37 -3.12 4.79 -7.38
N VAL A 38 -2.25 3.80 -7.14
CA VAL A 38 -1.37 3.77 -5.96
C VAL A 38 -0.51 5.03 -5.88
N HIS A 39 0.13 5.40 -6.99
CA HIS A 39 0.98 6.59 -7.06
C HIS A 39 0.18 7.87 -6.83
N GLU A 40 -1.02 7.96 -7.40
CA GLU A 40 -1.94 9.09 -7.21
C GLU A 40 -2.37 9.23 -5.74
N LEU A 41 -2.75 8.13 -5.09
CA LEU A 41 -3.21 8.10 -3.69
C LEU A 41 -2.07 8.47 -2.73
N ILE A 42 -0.86 7.95 -2.96
CA ILE A 42 0.32 8.30 -2.17
C ILE A 42 0.64 9.79 -2.34
N ASN A 43 0.69 10.30 -3.57
CA ASN A 43 1.01 11.70 -3.81
C ASN A 43 -0.06 12.65 -3.29
N SER A 44 -1.35 12.31 -3.40
CA SER A 44 -2.43 13.16 -2.89
C SER A 44 -2.45 13.22 -1.36
N LYS A 45 -2.33 12.06 -0.67
CA LYS A 45 -2.41 11.98 0.80
C LYS A 45 -1.14 12.44 1.51
N LEU A 46 0.05 12.21 0.93
CA LEU A 46 1.31 12.62 1.54
C LEU A 46 1.64 14.09 1.30
N ASN A 47 1.11 14.71 0.22
CA ASN A 47 1.30 16.15 -0.01
C ASN A 47 0.46 17.04 0.91
N GLU A 48 -0.56 16.51 1.60
CA GLU A 48 -1.31 17.26 2.63
C GLU A 48 -0.50 17.44 3.93
N ASN A 49 0.52 16.60 4.18
CA ASN A 49 1.43 16.74 5.30
C ASN A 49 2.81 17.22 4.82
N ASP A 50 3.15 18.49 5.07
CA ASP A 50 4.43 19.12 4.70
C ASP A 50 5.67 18.35 5.19
N SER A 51 5.53 17.43 6.14
CA SER A 51 6.60 16.60 6.68
C SER A 51 6.92 15.33 5.88
N TRP A 52 6.05 14.90 4.95
CA TRP A 52 6.17 13.64 4.21
C TRP A 52 6.15 13.82 2.69
N LYS A 53 6.55 14.99 2.18
CA LYS A 53 6.68 15.19 0.73
C LYS A 53 7.70 14.19 0.17
N PRO A 54 7.30 13.26 -0.72
CA PRO A 54 8.27 12.45 -1.41
C PRO A 54 9.20 13.38 -2.19
N VAL A 55 10.51 13.24 -1.97
CA VAL A 55 11.49 13.92 -2.81
C VAL A 55 11.19 13.52 -4.25
N SER A 56 11.13 14.48 -5.17
CA SER A 56 11.04 14.21 -6.61
C SER A 56 12.30 13.46 -7.04
N ALA A 57 12.32 12.15 -6.80
CA ALA A 57 13.32 11.24 -7.29
C ALA A 57 12.98 11.00 -8.75
N GLY A 58 13.94 11.27 -9.64
CA GLY A 58 13.79 10.93 -11.06
C GLY A 58 13.37 9.47 -11.23
N SER A 59 12.55 9.19 -12.23
CA SER A 59 12.05 7.82 -12.45
C SER A 59 13.19 6.89 -12.87
N VAL A 60 13.29 5.71 -12.26
CA VAL A 60 14.22 4.64 -12.70
C VAL A 60 14.01 4.32 -14.18
N LYS A 61 12.76 4.41 -14.68
CA LYS A 61 12.43 4.22 -16.10
C LYS A 61 13.09 5.25 -17.02
N SER A 62 13.43 6.43 -16.52
CA SER A 62 13.97 7.54 -17.29
C SER A 62 15.51 7.55 -17.37
N LEU A 63 16.17 6.67 -16.62
CA LEU A 63 17.63 6.55 -16.64
C LEU A 63 18.12 6.14 -18.03
N LYS A 64 19.16 6.82 -18.51
CA LYS A 64 19.82 6.52 -19.79
C LYS A 64 21.32 6.42 -19.61
N PRO A 65 21.99 5.47 -20.28
CA PRO A 65 23.43 5.42 -20.28
C PRO A 65 23.99 6.66 -21.01
N ILE A 66 25.09 7.19 -20.48
CA ILE A 66 25.89 8.21 -21.18
C ILE A 66 26.86 7.53 -22.16
N PRO A 67 27.43 8.22 -23.17
CA PRO A 67 28.41 7.62 -24.07
C PRO A 67 29.57 6.98 -23.30
N GLY A 68 29.77 5.66 -23.47
CA GLY A 68 30.81 4.90 -22.77
C GLY A 68 30.50 4.53 -21.31
N GLY A 69 29.31 4.88 -20.81
CA GLY A 69 28.85 4.53 -19.47
C GLY A 69 27.71 3.52 -19.49
N HIS A 70 27.51 2.88 -18.35
CA HIS A 70 26.40 1.96 -18.10
C HIS A 70 25.44 2.57 -17.07
N VAL A 71 24.18 2.17 -17.09
CA VAL A 71 23.21 2.56 -16.06
C VAL A 71 22.44 1.34 -15.59
N TYR A 72 22.40 1.16 -14.28
CA TYR A 72 21.53 0.19 -13.63
C TYR A 72 20.71 0.91 -12.56
N GLY A 73 19.40 0.70 -12.57
CA GLY A 73 18.51 1.23 -11.55
C GLY A 73 17.40 0.24 -11.24
N GLU A 74 17.04 0.15 -9.96
CA GLU A 74 15.99 -0.74 -9.48
C GLU A 74 15.09 0.02 -8.52
N SER A 75 13.78 -0.14 -8.69
CA SER A 75 12.76 0.40 -7.79
C SER A 75 11.75 -0.70 -7.50
N GLU A 76 11.47 -0.91 -6.22
CA GLU A 76 10.54 -1.91 -5.74
C GLU A 76 9.60 -1.28 -4.70
N TYR A 77 8.31 -1.52 -4.87
CA TYR A 77 7.27 -1.14 -3.93
C TYR A 77 6.52 -2.39 -3.51
N THR A 78 6.34 -2.60 -2.22
CA THR A 78 5.56 -3.72 -1.69
C THR A 78 4.60 -3.22 -0.63
N PHE A 79 3.39 -3.78 -0.58
CA PHE A 79 2.47 -3.57 0.53
C PHE A 79 1.99 -4.90 1.11
N HIS A 80 1.63 -4.85 2.37
CA HIS A 80 0.91 -5.89 3.07
C HIS A 80 -0.11 -5.25 3.99
N SER A 81 -1.35 -5.76 3.96
CA SER A 81 -2.44 -5.36 4.83
C SER A 81 -3.09 -6.63 5.38
N SER A 82 -3.24 -6.66 6.71
CA SER A 82 -3.91 -7.74 7.44
C SER A 82 -4.93 -7.09 8.38
N SER A 83 -6.17 -7.58 8.37
CA SER A 83 -7.21 -7.17 9.32
C SER A 83 -7.95 -8.37 9.90
N ASP A 84 -8.40 -8.25 11.14
CA ASP A 84 -9.29 -9.21 11.81
C ASP A 84 -10.43 -8.42 12.46
N ILE A 85 -11.62 -8.48 11.85
CA ILE A 85 -12.82 -7.80 12.36
C ILE A 85 -13.83 -8.88 12.71
N ASN A 86 -14.09 -9.05 14.00
CA ASN A 86 -15.03 -10.05 14.53
C ASN A 86 -14.76 -11.49 14.03
N GLY A 87 -13.48 -11.87 13.85
CA GLY A 87 -13.09 -13.19 13.36
C GLY A 87 -13.09 -13.33 11.84
N GLN A 88 -13.47 -12.29 11.09
CA GLN A 88 -13.25 -12.23 9.65
C GLN A 88 -11.86 -11.66 9.39
N LYS A 89 -10.98 -12.54 8.91
CA LYS A 89 -9.62 -12.17 8.53
C LYS A 89 -9.56 -11.78 7.07
N THR A 90 -8.94 -10.65 6.77
CA THR A 90 -8.57 -10.28 5.41
C THR A 90 -7.07 -10.07 5.34
N ASP A 91 -6.44 -10.70 4.33
CA ASP A 91 -5.03 -10.56 4.03
C ASP A 91 -4.89 -10.13 2.57
N LYS A 92 -4.22 -8.99 2.36
CA LYS A 92 -3.90 -8.44 1.04
C LYS A 92 -2.42 -8.14 0.97
N SER A 93 -1.83 -8.41 -0.18
CA SER A 93 -0.43 -8.08 -0.47
C SER A 93 -0.23 -7.90 -1.96
N GLY A 94 0.81 -7.16 -2.32
CA GLY A 94 1.20 -6.96 -3.70
C GLY A 94 2.48 -6.16 -3.78
N GLY A 95 3.13 -6.26 -4.92
CA GLY A 95 4.39 -5.62 -5.18
C GLY A 95 4.55 -5.26 -6.65
N HIS A 96 5.30 -4.19 -6.88
CA HIS A 96 5.64 -3.67 -8.19
C HIS A 96 7.13 -3.45 -8.28
N LYS A 97 7.73 -3.88 -9.37
CA LYS A 97 9.17 -3.77 -9.57
C LYS A 97 9.49 -3.21 -10.94
N ILE A 98 10.44 -2.28 -10.97
CA ILE A 98 11.00 -1.67 -12.16
C ILE A 98 12.52 -1.88 -12.11
N ILE A 99 13.07 -2.47 -13.17
CA ILE A 99 14.50 -2.61 -13.39
C ILE A 99 14.84 -1.88 -14.69
N ASN A 100 15.82 -0.99 -14.66
CA ASN A 100 16.42 -0.39 -15.84
C ASN A 100 17.86 -0.88 -15.95
N ASP A 101 18.14 -1.67 -16.99
CA ASP A 101 19.45 -2.21 -17.32
C ASP A 101 19.89 -1.64 -18.68
N ASP A 102 20.78 -0.65 -18.65
CA ASP A 102 21.30 0.07 -19.82
C ASP A 102 20.21 0.66 -20.73
N GLY A 103 19.14 1.20 -20.12
CA GLY A 103 18.00 1.77 -20.84
C GLY A 103 16.95 0.73 -21.25
N LYS A 104 17.17 -0.56 -20.98
CA LYS A 104 16.15 -1.61 -21.12
C LYS A 104 15.35 -1.69 -19.83
N VAL A 105 14.06 -1.38 -19.92
CA VAL A 105 13.16 -1.37 -18.77
C VAL A 105 12.39 -2.68 -18.68
N TYR A 106 12.45 -3.32 -17.53
CA TYR A 106 11.61 -4.45 -17.12
C TYR A 106 10.69 -3.97 -16.01
N GLU A 107 9.39 -4.15 -16.20
CA GLU A 107 8.36 -3.70 -15.25
C GLU A 107 7.37 -4.83 -15.05
N PHE A 108 7.15 -5.21 -13.79
CA PHE A 108 6.28 -6.33 -13.46
C PHE A 108 5.74 -6.26 -12.04
N ASP A 109 4.58 -6.90 -11.90
CA ASP A 109 3.90 -7.07 -10.62
C ASP A 109 4.22 -8.44 -10.05
N PHE A 110 4.28 -8.51 -8.72
CA PHE A 110 4.53 -9.75 -8.00
C PHE A 110 3.80 -9.76 -6.67
N ASN A 111 3.55 -10.96 -6.14
CA ASN A 111 3.04 -11.09 -4.78
C ASN A 111 4.22 -11.32 -3.82
N PRO A 112 4.54 -10.40 -2.90
CA PRO A 112 5.68 -10.54 -2.01
C PRO A 112 5.47 -11.73 -1.07
N LYS A 113 6.42 -12.66 -1.04
CA LYS A 113 6.43 -13.73 -0.04
C LYS A 113 6.92 -13.14 1.28
N ILE A 114 5.99 -12.79 2.16
CA ILE A 114 6.32 -12.36 3.51
C ILE A 114 6.92 -13.57 4.23
N LYS A 115 8.24 -13.57 4.43
CA LYS A 115 8.86 -14.47 5.40
C LYS A 115 8.40 -13.96 6.76
N GLY A 116 7.56 -14.73 7.45
CA GLY A 116 7.15 -14.43 8.82
C GLY A 116 8.39 -14.16 9.67
N TYR A 117 8.39 -13.02 10.36
CA TYR A 117 9.38 -12.68 11.37
C TYR A 117 9.09 -13.45 12.66
#